data_AF-A0A0A9XAB2-F1
#
_entry.id   AF-A0A0A9XAB2-F1
#
_cell.length_a   1.000
_cell.length_b   1.000
_cell.length_c   1.000
_cell.angle_alpha   90.00
_cell.angle_beta   90.00
_cell.angle_gamma   90.00
#
_symmetry.space_group_name_H-M   'P 1'
#
loop_
_entity.id
_entity.type
_entity.pdbx_description
1 polymer ?
#
loop_
_entity_poly.entity_id
_entity_poly.type
_entity_poly.pdbx_seq_one_letter_code
_entity_poly.pdbx_strand_id
1 'polypeptide(L)'
;MVQLSPVVRLTRLTKFKIMYQKWFSGTPKSPPYNHIVQIGDPVLRRKAKTIDPSAIPEEPMQKLLSRLYHVMRTSGIAGLSAPQLGVSLRVFAIQFPSKRNYEFPLLYEKRQMEYIPLQV
;
A
#
# COMPACT_ATOMS: atom_id res chain seq x y z
N MET A 1 -52.41 -2.33 14.70
CA MET A 1 -51.63 -2.93 15.80
C MET A 1 -50.39 -3.56 15.19
N VAL A 2 -49.21 -2.93 15.34
CA VAL A 2 -47.96 -3.38 14.68
C VAL A 2 -47.26 -4.38 15.59
N GLN A 3 -47.16 -5.63 15.14
CA GLN A 3 -46.39 -6.68 15.81
C GLN A 3 -44.89 -6.46 15.57
N LEU A 4 -44.14 -6.19 16.63
CA LEU A 4 -42.68 -6.07 16.60
C LEU A 4 -42.02 -7.45 16.75
N SER A 5 -41.14 -7.79 15.81
CA SER A 5 -40.40 -9.06 15.70
C SER A 5 -39.35 -9.26 16.82
N PRO A 6 -39.04 -10.51 17.23
CA PRO A 6 -38.26 -10.84 18.44
C PRO A 6 -36.73 -10.75 18.25
N VAL A 7 -36.21 -9.81 17.45
CA VAL A 7 -34.77 -9.72 17.11
C VAL A 7 -33.98 -8.82 18.08
N VAL A 8 -34.64 -8.13 19.01
CA VAL A 8 -33.99 -7.10 19.84
C VAL A 8 -33.72 -7.60 21.27
N ARG A 9 -32.85 -8.61 21.44
CA ARG A 9 -32.43 -9.07 22.78
C ARG A 9 -30.98 -9.56 22.87
N LEU A 10 -30.00 -8.77 22.42
CA LEU A 10 -28.57 -9.02 22.69
C LEU A 10 -27.73 -7.72 22.58
N THR A 11 -28.02 -6.72 23.42
CA THR A 11 -27.40 -5.37 23.31
C THR A 11 -26.35 -5.04 24.37
N ARG A 12 -26.05 -5.95 25.33
CA ARG A 12 -25.06 -5.73 26.41
C ARG A 12 -23.68 -6.36 26.13
N LEU A 13 -23.64 -7.62 25.72
CA LEU A 13 -22.39 -8.38 25.53
C LEU A 13 -21.56 -7.90 24.33
N THR A 14 -22.22 -7.49 23.25
CA THR A 14 -21.58 -6.90 22.06
C THR A 14 -20.91 -5.56 22.36
N LYS A 15 -21.52 -4.72 23.21
CA LYS A 15 -20.95 -3.43 23.61
C LYS A 15 -19.67 -3.59 24.43
N PHE A 16 -19.66 -4.55 25.36
CA PHE A 16 -18.46 -4.88 26.14
C PHE A 16 -17.32 -5.38 25.24
N LYS A 17 -17.61 -6.28 24.29
CA LYS A 17 -16.62 -6.77 23.32
C LYS A 17 -16.05 -5.64 22.45
N ILE A 18 -16.90 -4.74 21.94
CA ILE A 18 -16.46 -3.58 21.12
C ILE A 18 -15.61 -2.63 21.97
N MET A 19 -16.00 -2.35 23.21
CA MET A 19 -15.26 -1.50 24.14
C MET A 19 -13.89 -2.11 24.48
N TYR A 20 -13.84 -3.41 24.80
CA TYR A 20 -12.61 -4.14 25.05
C TYR A 20 -11.71 -4.16 23.81
N GLN A 21 -12.25 -4.45 22.63
CA GLN A 21 -11.50 -4.39 21.38
C GLN A 21 -10.88 -3.00 21.17
N LYS A 22 -11.64 -1.92 21.41
CA LYS A 22 -11.11 -0.54 21.32
C LYS A 22 -10.01 -0.26 22.35
N TRP A 23 -10.11 -0.84 23.55
CA TRP A 23 -9.11 -0.65 24.60
C TRP A 23 -7.78 -1.35 24.29
N PHE A 24 -7.83 -2.53 23.65
CA PHE A 24 -6.63 -3.28 23.23
C PHE A 24 -6.11 -2.88 21.85
N SER A 25 -6.91 -2.20 21.03
CA SER A 25 -6.49 -1.74 19.71
C SER A 25 -5.78 -0.38 19.85
N GLY A 26 -4.46 -0.37 19.67
CA GLY A 26 -3.68 0.87 19.62
C GLY A 26 -4.16 1.84 18.52
N THR A 27 -3.55 3.03 18.44
CA THR A 27 -3.90 4.01 17.41
C THR A 27 -3.75 3.39 16.01
N PRO A 28 -4.76 3.52 15.13
CA PRO A 28 -4.65 3.00 13.78
C PRO A 28 -3.48 3.70 13.10
N LYS A 29 -2.51 2.93 12.60
CA LYS A 29 -1.38 3.50 11.88
C LYS A 29 -1.91 4.21 10.63
N SER A 30 -1.43 5.43 10.39
CA SER A 30 -1.71 6.14 9.15
C SER A 30 -0.75 5.69 8.06
N PRO A 31 -1.22 5.54 6.80
CA PRO A 31 -0.33 5.28 5.68
C PRO A 31 0.56 6.51 5.38
N PRO A 32 1.70 6.37 4.68
CA PRO A 32 2.23 5.13 4.10
C PRO A 32 2.79 4.17 5.16
N TYR A 33 2.50 2.88 5.00
CA TYR A 33 2.86 1.84 5.97
C TYR A 33 4.32 1.38 5.87
N ASN A 34 4.86 0.91 7.00
CA ASN A 34 6.18 0.27 7.08
C ASN A 34 6.20 -1.18 6.57
N HIS A 35 5.03 -1.75 6.26
CA HIS A 35 4.88 -3.08 5.69
C HIS A 35 4.21 -3.00 4.32
N ILE A 36 4.33 -4.07 3.54
CA ILE A 36 3.55 -4.23 2.31
C ILE A 36 2.17 -4.76 2.67
N VAL A 37 1.16 -4.06 2.20
CA VAL A 37 -0.24 -4.44 2.36
C VAL A 37 -0.49 -5.79 1.69
N GLN A 38 -1.25 -6.65 2.37
CA GLN A 38 -1.53 -8.02 1.92
C GLN A 38 -2.85 -8.11 1.15
N ILE A 39 -3.00 -9.19 0.37
CA ILE A 39 -4.25 -9.51 -0.33
C ILE A 39 -5.40 -9.57 0.70
N GLY A 40 -6.49 -8.88 0.38
CA GLY A 40 -7.65 -8.73 1.28
C GLY A 40 -7.84 -7.30 1.76
N ASP A 41 -6.78 -6.47 1.76
CA ASP A 41 -6.94 -5.04 2.04
C ASP A 41 -7.71 -4.36 0.89
N PRO A 42 -8.79 -3.60 1.19
CA PRO A 42 -9.59 -2.92 0.18
C PRO A 42 -8.78 -1.90 -0.64
N VAL A 43 -7.66 -1.37 -0.15
CA VAL A 43 -6.81 -0.45 -0.93
C VAL A 43 -6.30 -1.08 -2.23
N LEU A 44 -6.05 -2.40 -2.23
CA LEU A 44 -5.58 -3.15 -3.40
C LEU A 44 -6.71 -3.48 -4.39
N ARG A 45 -7.98 -3.27 -4.00
CA ARG A 45 -9.17 -3.53 -4.83
C ARG A 45 -9.85 -2.25 -5.31
N ARG A 46 -9.46 -1.08 -4.78
CA ARG A 46 -10.01 0.22 -5.16
C ARG A 46 -9.17 0.85 -6.27
N LYS A 47 -9.83 1.58 -7.17
CA LYS A 47 -9.15 2.41 -8.17
C LYS A 47 -8.41 3.55 -7.47
N ALA A 48 -7.11 3.65 -7.68
CA ALA A 48 -6.30 4.72 -7.13
C ALA A 48 -6.68 6.09 -7.71
N LYS A 49 -6.66 7.11 -6.85
CA LYS A 49 -6.98 8.50 -7.22
C LYS A 49 -5.83 9.12 -8.01
N THR A 50 -6.17 9.96 -8.98
CA THR A 50 -5.19 10.82 -9.66
C THR A 50 -4.58 11.81 -8.67
N ILE A 51 -3.36 12.23 -8.95
CA ILE A 51 -2.68 13.28 -8.19
C ILE A 51 -2.72 14.59 -8.99
N ASP A 52 -2.80 15.70 -8.28
CA ASP A 52 -2.48 17.02 -8.84
C ASP A 52 -0.95 17.19 -8.76
N PRO A 53 -0.26 17.52 -9.87
CA PRO A 53 1.18 17.81 -9.86
C PRO A 53 1.59 18.88 -8.83
N SER A 54 0.69 19.82 -8.50
CA SER A 54 0.95 20.85 -7.47
C SER A 54 1.17 20.27 -6.07
N ALA A 55 0.65 19.07 -5.79
CA ALA A 55 0.78 18.38 -4.50
C ALA A 55 2.10 17.60 -4.37
N ILE A 56 2.90 17.48 -5.44
CA ILE A 56 4.20 16.80 -5.41
C ILE A 56 5.17 17.37 -4.37
N PRO A 57 5.37 18.69 -4.26
CA PRO A 57 6.25 19.27 -3.25
C PRO A 57 5.69 19.20 -1.82
N GLU A 58 4.42 18.83 -1.61
CA GLU A 58 3.82 18.79 -0.27
C GLU A 58 4.39 17.65 0.58
N GLU A 59 4.46 17.87 1.90
CA GLU A 59 5.04 16.91 2.86
C GLU A 59 4.42 15.49 2.76
N PRO A 60 3.09 15.31 2.66
CA PRO A 60 2.51 13.97 2.59
C PRO A 60 2.95 13.20 1.34
N MET A 61 3.14 13.90 0.22
CA MET A 61 3.62 13.28 -1.01
C MET A 61 5.11 12.96 -0.91
N GLN A 62 5.93 13.88 -0.42
CA GLN A 62 7.36 13.65 -0.21
C GLN A 62 7.62 12.46 0.73
N LYS A 63 6.79 12.27 1.75
CA LYS A 63 6.82 11.10 2.65
C LYS A 63 6.50 9.80 1.91
N LEU A 64 5.49 9.79 1.03
CA LEU A 64 5.17 8.64 0.19
C LEU A 64 6.32 8.31 -0.77
N LEU A 65 6.86 9.31 -1.48
CA LEU A 65 7.97 9.15 -2.41
C LEU A 65 9.21 8.58 -1.72
N SER A 66 9.56 9.12 -0.55
CA SER A 66 10.66 8.63 0.29
C SER A 66 10.47 7.18 0.70
N ARG A 67 9.23 6.81 1.05
CA ARG A 67 8.90 5.43 1.43
C ARG A 67 9.02 4.47 0.24
N LEU A 68 8.49 4.84 -0.93
CA LEU A 68 8.65 4.04 -2.17
C LEU A 68 10.13 3.84 -2.50
N TYR A 69 10.92 4.90 -2.46
CA TYR A 69 12.36 4.84 -2.71
C TYR A 69 13.08 3.91 -1.75
N HIS A 70 12.80 4.03 -0.45
CA HIS A 70 13.43 3.19 0.56
C HIS A 70 13.12 1.70 0.38
N VAL A 71 11.86 1.33 0.07
CA VAL A 71 11.50 -0.07 -0.20
C VAL A 71 12.18 -0.58 -1.47
N MET A 72 12.17 0.18 -2.56
CA MET A 72 12.82 -0.20 -3.81
C MET A 72 14.32 -0.50 -3.61
N ARG A 73 15.02 0.30 -2.80
CA ARG A 73 16.45 0.12 -2.51
C ARG A 73 16.77 -1.08 -1.63
N THR A 74 15.83 -1.55 -0.83
CA THR A 74 16.08 -2.58 0.20
C THR A 74 15.53 -3.96 -0.17
N SER A 75 14.60 -4.06 -1.13
CA SER A 75 13.83 -5.28 -1.38
C SER A 75 14.19 -6.04 -2.67
N GLY A 76 15.03 -5.47 -3.55
CA GLY A 76 15.43 -6.12 -4.80
C GLY A 76 14.29 -6.33 -5.82
N ILE A 77 13.15 -5.66 -5.63
CA ILE A 77 11.99 -5.74 -6.51
C ILE A 77 12.15 -4.85 -7.75
N ALA A 78 11.48 -5.22 -8.84
CA ALA A 78 11.48 -4.43 -10.07
C ALA A 78 10.57 -3.18 -10.01
N GLY A 79 9.55 -3.20 -9.15
CA GLY A 79 8.64 -2.07 -9.01
C GLY A 79 7.70 -2.20 -7.82
N LEU A 80 7.12 -1.07 -7.41
CA LEU A 80 6.24 -0.95 -6.26
C LEU A 80 5.23 0.18 -6.46
N SER A 81 3.99 0.00 -6.02
CA SER A 81 2.93 1.01 -6.13
C SER A 81 2.53 1.58 -4.78
N ALA A 82 2.08 2.84 -4.75
CA ALA A 82 1.58 3.49 -3.53
C ALA A 82 0.45 2.70 -2.82
N PRO A 83 -0.50 2.05 -3.52
CA PRO A 83 -1.50 1.19 -2.88
C PRO A 83 -0.92 0.05 -2.05
N GLN A 84 0.23 -0.51 -2.45
CA GLN A 84 0.91 -1.57 -1.67
C GLN A 84 1.50 -1.04 -0.36
N LEU A 85 1.59 0.28 -0.19
CA LEU A 85 1.94 0.97 1.05
C LEU A 85 0.72 1.54 1.78
N GLY A 86 -0.50 1.19 1.35
CA GLY A 86 -1.75 1.66 1.94
C GLY A 86 -2.23 3.03 1.44
N VAL A 87 -1.57 3.63 0.44
CA VAL A 87 -1.95 4.94 -0.10
C VAL A 87 -2.64 4.78 -1.46
N SER A 88 -3.92 5.14 -1.54
CA SER A 88 -4.73 4.99 -2.77
C SER A 88 -4.50 6.13 -3.79
N LEU A 89 -3.25 6.36 -4.18
CA LEU A 89 -2.83 7.35 -5.19
C LEU A 89 -2.15 6.66 -6.39
N ARG A 90 -2.28 7.25 -7.58
CA ARG A 90 -1.64 6.77 -8.82
C ARG A 90 -0.17 7.16 -8.89
N VAL A 91 0.63 6.56 -8.03
CA VAL A 91 2.09 6.73 -7.96
C VAL A 91 2.72 5.34 -7.87
N PHE A 92 3.81 5.13 -8.59
CA PHE A 92 4.56 3.88 -8.58
C PHE A 92 6.04 4.13 -8.82
N ALA A 93 6.87 3.24 -8.32
CA ALA A 93 8.30 3.22 -8.53
C ALA A 93 8.69 2.03 -9.40
N ILE A 94 9.73 2.19 -10.20
CA ILE A 94 10.28 1.14 -11.07
C ILE A 94 11.81 1.25 -11.12
N GLN A 95 12.48 0.10 -11.16
CA GLN A 95 13.89 0.03 -11.53
C GLN A 95 14.17 -1.32 -12.19
N PHE A 96 15.10 -1.32 -13.15
CA PHE A 96 15.70 -2.54 -13.68
C PHE A 96 17.21 -2.38 -13.74
N PRO A 97 17.98 -3.32 -13.16
CA PRO A 97 19.44 -3.24 -13.14
C PRO A 97 20.01 -3.37 -14.55
N SER A 98 21.19 -2.79 -14.77
CA SER A 98 21.86 -2.94 -16.07
C SER A 98 22.28 -4.39 -16.30
N LYS A 99 22.43 -4.80 -17.56
CA LYS A 99 22.89 -6.15 -17.95
C LYS A 99 24.12 -6.63 -17.17
N ARG A 100 25.07 -5.72 -16.86
CA ARG A 100 26.29 -6.03 -16.10
C ARG A 100 26.03 -6.50 -14.67
N ASN A 101 24.94 -6.03 -14.07
CA ASN A 101 24.55 -6.34 -12.69
C ASN A 101 23.44 -7.39 -12.65
N TYR A 102 23.13 -8.04 -13.77
CA TYR A 102 22.11 -9.05 -13.86
C TYR A 102 22.72 -10.44 -13.76
N GLU A 103 22.14 -11.30 -12.93
CA GLU A 103 22.68 -12.63 -12.61
C GLU A 103 22.83 -13.52 -13.85
N PHE A 104 21.93 -13.38 -14.83
CA PHE A 104 21.93 -14.18 -16.06
C PHE A 104 21.89 -13.31 -17.32
N PRO A 105 23.04 -12.80 -17.81
CA PRO A 105 23.09 -11.85 -18.94
C PRO A 105 22.46 -12.36 -20.25
N LEU A 106 22.45 -13.68 -20.49
CA LEU A 106 21.79 -14.29 -21.65
C LEU A 106 20.26 -14.16 -21.58
N LEU A 107 19.67 -14.27 -20.39
CA LEU A 107 18.24 -14.07 -20.21
C LEU A 107 17.85 -12.61 -20.40
N TYR A 108 18.73 -11.69 -20.04
CA TYR A 108 18.52 -10.25 -20.23
C TYR A 108 18.31 -9.90 -21.71
N GLU A 109 19.17 -10.42 -22.59
CA GLU A 109 19.03 -10.22 -24.04
C GLU A 109 17.84 -10.96 -24.61
N LYS A 110 17.64 -12.23 -24.22
CA LYS A 110 16.52 -13.05 -24.69
C LYS A 110 15.16 -12.43 -24.34
N ARG A 111 15.07 -11.77 -23.18
CA ARG A 111 13.86 -11.06 -22.71
C ARG A 111 13.80 -9.61 -23.19
N GLN A 112 14.77 -9.15 -23.97
CA GLN A 112 14.87 -7.79 -24.48
C GLN A 112 14.73 -6.75 -23.36
N MET A 113 15.44 -6.99 -22.25
CA MET A 113 15.38 -6.11 -21.08
C MET A 113 16.18 -4.82 -21.32
N GLU A 114 15.73 -3.74 -20.69
CA GLU A 114 16.39 -2.44 -20.73
C GLU A 114 16.77 -1.97 -19.33
N TYR A 115 17.82 -1.15 -19.26
CA TYR A 115 18.25 -0.55 -18.01
C TYR A 115 17.30 0.59 -17.66
N ILE A 116 16.66 0.50 -16.51
CA ILE A 116 15.76 1.54 -16.00
C ILE A 116 16.33 1.99 -14.65
N PRO A 117 16.89 3.20 -14.54
CA PRO A 117 17.30 3.72 -13.24
C PRO A 117 16.08 3.84 -12.33
N LEU A 118 16.30 3.84 -11.01
CA LEU A 118 15.20 4.00 -10.06
C LEU A 118 14.46 5.32 -10.31
N GLN A 119 13.19 5.20 -10.67
CA GLN A 119 12.27 6.30 -10.93
C GLN A 119 10.99 6.08 -10.12
N VAL A 120 10.37 7.17 -9.68
CA VAL A 120 9.08 7.22 -8.96
C VAL A 120 8.22 8.32 -9.56
#